data_AF-A0A522EHM3-F1
#
_entry.id   AF-A0A522EHM3-F1
#
_cell.length_a   1.000
_cell.length_b   1.000
_cell.length_c   1.000
_cell.angle_alpha   90.00
_cell.angle_beta   90.00
_cell.angle_gamma   90.00
#
_symmetry.space_group_name_H-M   'P 1'
#
loop_
_entity.id
_entity.type
_entity.pdbx_description
1 polymer ?
#
loop_
_entity_poly.entity_id
_entity_poly.type
_entity_poly.pdbx_seq_one_letter_code
_entity_poly.pdbx_strand_id
1 'polypeptide(L)'
;MQIDVFNGDADGICALVQLRLAQPADAKLVTGIKRDIELLAQVSVEADDHVTVLDISLEKNRKALDRILEQGAEVFYVDHHQAGDIPAHPHLKTIINTDANVCTSLLVDQYLEGKYRAWAVTAAFGDNLIDSAEQAAKTLALSAVDLKKLNDLGVCINYNGYGANLGDLHFAPDALYRELVPYASPFEFMADNKAIYERLLTGYSDDMALALQTKPEYQAAAVAVYLLPDVAWARRISGVFGNELANRSPERAHAVLSFTEKGDYQVSVRAPLTNKTGADELCSAFPTGGGRKGAAGINHLPLDNLPAFITAFEQKYR
;
A
#
# COMPACT_ATOMS: atom_id res chain seq x y z
N MET A 1 0.86 27.00 7.11
CA MET A 1 1.31 25.77 7.81
C MET A 1 1.60 24.71 6.77
N GLN A 2 2.49 23.74 7.04
CA GLN A 2 2.68 22.57 6.18
C GLN A 2 1.87 21.38 6.75
N ILE A 3 1.09 20.72 5.90
CA ILE A 3 0.35 19.50 6.24
C ILE A 3 0.71 18.42 5.23
N ASP A 4 1.15 17.27 5.72
CA ASP A 4 1.50 16.13 4.88
C ASP A 4 0.47 15.01 5.09
N VAL A 5 -0.24 14.68 4.03
CA VAL A 5 -1.30 13.68 3.98
C VAL A 5 -0.82 12.52 3.12
N PHE A 6 -0.65 11.34 3.70
CA PHE A 6 -0.04 10.22 2.98
C PHE A 6 -0.58 8.87 3.44
N ASN A 7 -0.64 7.91 2.51
CA ASN A 7 -0.95 6.52 2.84
C ASN A 7 0.13 5.93 3.79
N GLY A 8 -0.28 5.14 4.77
CA GLY A 8 0.63 4.56 5.75
C GLY A 8 1.34 3.29 5.32
N ASP A 9 1.38 3.00 4.03
CA ASP A 9 2.12 1.89 3.44
C ASP A 9 3.52 2.31 2.97
N ALA A 10 4.21 1.42 2.26
CA ALA A 10 5.54 1.71 1.74
C ALA A 10 5.55 2.84 0.72
N ASP A 11 4.51 2.98 -0.11
CA ASP A 11 4.52 3.94 -1.19
C ASP A 11 4.29 5.37 -0.68
N GLY A 12 3.25 5.57 0.13
CA GLY A 12 3.01 6.87 0.77
C GLY A 12 4.15 7.33 1.68
N ILE A 13 4.67 6.43 2.53
CA ILE A 13 5.78 6.76 3.46
C ILE A 13 7.06 7.11 2.69
N CYS A 14 7.49 6.27 1.75
CA CYS A 14 8.74 6.52 1.02
C CYS A 14 8.64 7.74 0.10
N ALA A 15 7.47 8.03 -0.48
CA ALA A 15 7.24 9.25 -1.25
C ALA A 15 7.46 10.49 -0.37
N LEU A 16 6.93 10.48 0.86
CA LEU A 16 7.12 11.58 1.79
C LEU A 16 8.57 11.72 2.25
N VAL A 17 9.24 10.61 2.56
CA VAL A 17 10.67 10.61 2.91
C VAL A 17 11.50 11.29 1.82
N GLN A 18 11.30 10.91 0.55
CA GLN A 18 11.99 11.53 -0.58
C GLN A 18 11.75 13.04 -0.67
N LEU A 19 10.48 13.46 -0.57
CA LEU A 19 10.11 14.88 -0.63
C LEU A 19 10.72 15.68 0.53
N ARG A 20 10.70 15.16 1.75
CA ARG A 20 11.16 15.89 2.95
C ARG A 20 12.67 15.90 3.09
N LEU A 21 13.37 14.90 2.55
CA LEU A 21 14.81 14.96 2.34
C LEU A 21 15.21 16.02 1.29
N ALA A 22 14.37 16.24 0.27
CA ALA A 22 14.64 17.27 -0.76
C ALA A 22 14.26 18.68 -0.29
N GLN A 23 13.15 18.77 0.42
CA GLN A 23 12.46 19.98 0.85
C GLN A 23 12.06 19.82 2.32
N PRO A 24 13.01 20.00 3.25
CA PRO A 24 12.75 19.87 4.67
C PRO A 24 11.62 20.80 5.13
N ALA A 25 10.68 20.26 5.89
CA ALA A 25 9.58 21.02 6.46
C ALA A 25 9.17 20.41 7.80
N ASP A 26 8.76 21.26 8.74
CA ASP A 26 8.03 20.83 9.93
C ASP A 26 6.54 20.80 9.58
N ALA A 27 5.99 19.59 9.46
CA ALA A 27 4.67 19.37 8.91
C ALA A 27 3.78 18.62 9.90
N LYS A 28 2.51 19.01 9.96
CA LYS A 28 1.48 18.19 10.59
C LYS A 28 1.24 16.95 9.73
N LEU A 29 1.45 15.77 10.29
CA LEU A 29 1.23 14.50 9.59
C LEU A 29 -0.22 14.03 9.73
N VAL A 30 -0.84 13.64 8.62
CA VAL A 30 -2.16 13.00 8.56
C VAL A 30 -2.01 11.71 7.76
N THR A 31 -2.11 10.58 8.45
CA THR A 31 -1.91 9.25 7.87
C THR A 31 -2.68 8.22 8.69
N GLY A 32 -2.85 7.02 8.13
CA GLY A 32 -3.58 5.92 8.73
C GLY A 32 -3.08 4.58 8.17
N ILE A 33 -3.75 3.50 8.53
CA ILE A 33 -3.46 2.18 7.95
C ILE A 33 -3.62 2.21 6.42
N LYS A 34 -3.08 1.22 5.69
CA LYS A 34 -3.08 1.17 4.22
C LYS A 34 -4.46 1.36 3.57
N ARG A 35 -5.52 0.97 4.27
CA ARG A 35 -6.92 1.06 3.80
C ARG A 35 -7.63 2.35 4.19
N ASP A 36 -7.02 3.20 5.01
CA ASP A 36 -7.54 4.53 5.29
C ASP A 36 -7.19 5.45 4.12
N ILE A 37 -8.07 5.47 3.12
CA ILE A 37 -7.82 6.13 1.82
C ILE A 37 -8.53 7.48 1.66
N GLU A 38 -9.35 7.90 2.64
CA GLU A 38 -10.11 9.16 2.63
C GLU A 38 -9.52 10.20 3.62
N LEU A 39 -8.19 10.19 3.76
CA LEU A 39 -7.45 10.96 4.77
C LEU A 39 -7.66 12.49 4.68
N LEU A 40 -7.95 13.05 3.50
CA LEU A 40 -8.17 14.49 3.35
C LEU A 40 -9.40 14.99 4.12
N ALA A 41 -10.35 14.10 4.45
CA ALA A 41 -11.49 14.43 5.28
C ALA A 41 -11.08 14.93 6.68
N GLN A 42 -9.90 14.51 7.17
CA GLN A 42 -9.37 14.85 8.49
C GLN A 42 -8.60 16.19 8.51
N VAL A 43 -8.40 16.81 7.36
CA VAL A 43 -7.56 18.02 7.20
C VAL A 43 -8.40 19.28 7.37
N SER A 44 -8.02 20.10 8.35
CA SER A 44 -8.47 21.49 8.49
C SER A 44 -7.34 22.42 8.06
N VAL A 45 -7.67 23.44 7.27
CA VAL A 45 -6.72 24.42 6.75
C VAL A 45 -7.22 25.84 7.02
N GLU A 46 -6.28 26.78 7.03
CA GLU A 46 -6.52 28.20 6.84
C GLU A 46 -6.05 28.62 5.44
N ALA A 47 -6.34 29.86 5.05
CA ALA A 47 -5.81 30.42 3.81
C ALA A 47 -4.26 30.39 3.81
N ASP A 48 -3.66 30.13 2.65
CA ASP A 48 -2.21 30.04 2.45
C ASP A 48 -1.50 28.88 3.20
N ASP A 49 -2.25 27.94 3.78
CA ASP A 49 -1.68 26.66 4.19
C ASP A 49 -1.24 25.82 2.97
N HIS A 50 -0.19 25.03 3.12
CA HIS A 50 0.29 24.11 2.08
C HIS A 50 0.00 22.67 2.49
N VAL A 51 -0.74 21.96 1.65
CA VAL A 51 -1.10 20.56 1.83
C VAL A 51 -0.39 19.73 0.76
N THR A 52 0.47 18.80 1.19
CA THR A 52 1.05 17.77 0.32
C THR A 52 0.24 16.49 0.49
N VAL A 53 -0.21 15.91 -0.62
CA VAL A 53 -1.06 14.72 -0.64
C VAL A 53 -0.38 13.64 -1.46
N LEU A 54 -0.17 12.48 -0.85
CA LEU A 54 0.60 11.39 -1.43
C LEU A 54 -0.17 10.07 -1.32
N ASP A 55 -0.26 9.36 -2.44
CA ASP A 55 -0.68 7.96 -2.47
C ASP A 55 -2.10 7.65 -1.95
N ILE A 56 -3.00 8.61 -2.11
CA ILE A 56 -4.43 8.40 -1.89
C ILE A 56 -5.21 8.93 -3.08
N SER A 57 -6.22 8.17 -3.52
CA SER A 57 -7.02 8.49 -4.70
C SER A 57 -7.67 9.88 -4.62
N LEU A 58 -7.41 10.72 -5.63
CA LEU A 58 -8.10 12.01 -5.78
C LEU A 58 -9.61 11.81 -5.96
N GLU A 59 -10.03 10.78 -6.69
CA GLU A 59 -11.45 10.45 -6.89
C GLU A 59 -12.17 10.26 -5.55
N LYS A 60 -11.55 9.52 -4.62
CA LYS A 60 -12.10 9.28 -3.28
C LYS A 60 -12.06 10.51 -2.39
N ASN A 61 -11.06 11.36 -2.55
CA ASN A 61 -10.87 12.54 -1.72
C ASN A 61 -11.45 13.83 -2.31
N ARG A 62 -12.15 13.77 -3.46
CA ARG A 62 -12.54 14.94 -4.24
C ARG A 62 -13.29 16.01 -3.45
N LYS A 63 -14.28 15.59 -2.64
CA LYS A 63 -15.06 16.53 -1.81
C LYS A 63 -14.20 17.25 -0.77
N ALA A 64 -13.23 16.55 -0.18
CA ALA A 64 -12.34 17.14 0.81
C ALA A 64 -11.32 18.07 0.16
N LEU A 65 -10.82 17.71 -1.03
CA LEU A 65 -9.95 18.56 -1.85
C LEU A 65 -10.64 19.89 -2.19
N ASP A 66 -11.88 19.85 -2.68
CA ASP A 66 -12.63 21.06 -3.04
C ASP A 66 -12.76 22.01 -1.86
N ARG A 67 -13.16 21.48 -0.70
CA ARG A 67 -13.25 22.26 0.54
C ARG A 67 -11.91 22.91 0.92
N ILE A 68 -10.80 22.19 0.79
CA ILE A 68 -9.46 22.70 1.13
C ILE A 68 -9.06 23.84 0.18
N LEU A 69 -9.31 23.67 -1.12
CA LEU A 69 -9.01 24.69 -2.14
C LEU A 69 -9.89 25.94 -1.97
N GLU A 70 -11.18 25.77 -1.67
CA GLU A 70 -12.12 26.88 -1.39
C GLU A 70 -11.72 27.69 -0.16
N GLN A 71 -11.04 27.08 0.81
CA GLN A 71 -10.49 27.76 1.98
C GLN A 71 -9.19 28.52 1.69
N GLY A 72 -8.68 28.44 0.46
CA GLY A 72 -7.52 29.21 0.00
C GLY A 72 -6.17 28.51 0.20
N ALA A 73 -6.15 27.25 0.63
CA ALA A 73 -4.91 26.49 0.77
C ALA A 73 -4.32 26.08 -0.59
N GLU A 74 -3.00 25.96 -0.63
CA GLU A 74 -2.24 25.37 -1.74
C GLU A 74 -2.14 23.86 -1.58
N VAL A 75 -2.38 23.12 -2.65
CA VAL A 75 -2.33 21.65 -2.64
C VAL A 75 -1.36 21.15 -3.71
N PHE A 76 -0.39 20.35 -3.26
CA PHE A 76 0.47 19.54 -4.12
C PHE A 76 0.07 18.07 -3.99
N TYR A 77 -0.44 17.48 -5.07
CA TYR A 77 -1.03 16.15 -5.09
C TYR A 77 -0.24 15.22 -6.00
N VAL A 78 0.32 14.14 -5.45
CA VAL A 78 1.04 13.11 -6.24
C VAL A 78 0.42 11.75 -5.95
N ASP A 79 -0.08 11.08 -6.98
CA ASP A 79 -0.80 9.81 -6.81
C ASP A 79 -0.84 9.00 -8.12
N HIS A 80 -0.97 7.69 -7.98
CA HIS A 80 -1.09 6.75 -9.10
C HIS A 80 -2.47 6.07 -9.19
N HIS A 81 -3.37 6.34 -8.24
CA HIS A 81 -4.72 5.81 -8.26
C HIS A 81 -5.63 6.58 -9.23
N GLN A 82 -6.87 6.10 -9.39
CA GLN A 82 -7.88 6.79 -10.17
C GLN A 82 -8.10 8.20 -9.61
N ALA A 83 -8.01 9.20 -10.47
CA ALA A 83 -8.20 10.60 -10.10
C ALA A 83 -9.62 11.10 -10.37
N GLY A 84 -10.38 10.46 -11.27
CA GLY A 84 -11.62 11.03 -11.79
C GLY A 84 -11.37 12.39 -12.45
N ASP A 85 -12.33 13.30 -12.34
CA ASP A 85 -12.20 14.67 -12.84
C ASP A 85 -11.33 15.51 -11.89
N ILE A 86 -10.17 15.95 -12.38
CA ILE A 86 -9.26 16.84 -11.64
C ILE A 86 -9.76 18.30 -11.77
N PRO A 87 -9.96 19.04 -10.67
CA PRO A 87 -10.41 20.43 -10.75
C PRO A 87 -9.35 21.34 -11.36
N ALA A 88 -9.78 22.25 -12.22
CA ALA A 88 -8.97 23.39 -12.62
C ALA A 88 -9.01 24.45 -11.51
N HIS A 89 -7.95 24.52 -10.69
CA HIS A 89 -7.82 25.49 -9.61
C HIS A 89 -6.40 26.05 -9.56
N PRO A 90 -6.19 27.38 -9.40
CA PRO A 90 -4.86 27.98 -9.40
C PRO A 90 -3.96 27.49 -8.24
N HIS A 91 -4.57 27.07 -7.13
CA HIS A 91 -3.84 26.56 -5.96
C HIS A 91 -3.68 25.03 -5.97
N LEU A 92 -4.00 24.34 -7.06
CA LEU A 92 -3.83 22.90 -7.18
C LEU A 92 -2.73 22.56 -8.20
N LYS A 93 -1.72 21.84 -7.74
CA LYS A 93 -0.71 21.20 -8.60
C LYS A 93 -0.81 19.69 -8.44
N THR A 94 -0.98 18.99 -9.56
CA THR A 94 -1.09 17.52 -9.57
C THR A 94 0.02 16.86 -10.39
N ILE A 95 0.52 15.72 -9.91
CA ILE A 95 1.32 14.75 -10.67
C ILE A 95 0.58 13.41 -10.57
N ILE A 96 -0.19 13.07 -11.61
CA ILE A 96 -1.01 11.86 -11.63
C ILE A 96 -0.62 10.98 -12.80
N ASN A 97 -0.40 9.69 -12.53
CA ASN A 97 -0.21 8.67 -13.56
C ASN A 97 -0.80 7.33 -13.12
N THR A 98 -1.85 6.87 -13.81
CA THR A 98 -2.57 5.64 -13.46
C THR A 98 -2.04 4.38 -14.14
N ASP A 99 -0.83 4.42 -14.70
CA ASP A 99 -0.20 3.23 -15.27
C ASP A 99 0.01 2.17 -14.20
N ALA A 100 -0.29 0.90 -14.54
CA ALA A 100 -0.21 -0.21 -13.59
C ALA A 100 1.22 -0.51 -13.08
N ASN A 101 2.25 0.04 -13.74
CA ASN A 101 3.67 -0.18 -13.42
C ASN A 101 4.31 1.01 -12.69
N VAL A 102 3.53 2.01 -12.29
CA VAL A 102 4.02 3.19 -11.56
C VAL A 102 3.41 3.21 -10.16
N CYS A 103 4.17 3.71 -9.18
CA CYS A 103 3.71 4.05 -7.84
C CYS A 103 4.05 5.51 -7.52
N THR A 104 3.42 6.08 -6.49
CA THR A 104 3.59 7.47 -6.05
C THR A 104 5.05 7.83 -5.79
N SER A 105 5.81 6.93 -5.16
CA SER A 105 7.24 7.11 -4.90
C SER A 105 8.10 7.18 -6.16
N LEU A 106 7.72 6.50 -7.25
CA LEU A 106 8.40 6.63 -8.53
C LEU A 106 8.05 7.95 -9.23
N LEU A 107 6.84 8.47 -9.03
CA LEU A 107 6.47 9.82 -9.50
C LEU A 107 7.25 10.91 -8.76
N VAL A 108 7.40 10.76 -7.44
CA VAL A 108 8.25 11.63 -6.62
C VAL A 108 9.72 11.51 -7.03
N ASP A 109 10.24 10.31 -7.29
CA ASP A 109 11.60 10.11 -7.81
C ASP A 109 11.84 10.93 -9.07
N GLN A 110 10.93 10.82 -10.05
CA GLN A 110 11.02 11.57 -11.29
C GLN A 110 10.96 13.08 -11.07
N TYR A 111 10.05 13.55 -10.21
CA TYR A 111 9.93 14.96 -9.84
C TYR A 111 11.20 15.52 -9.17
N LEU A 112 11.92 14.68 -8.41
CA LEU A 112 13.16 15.03 -7.73
C LEU A 112 14.43 14.63 -8.53
N GLU A 113 14.28 14.28 -9.81
CA GLU A 113 15.38 13.87 -10.69
C GLU A 113 16.20 12.69 -10.15
N GLY A 114 15.56 11.88 -9.31
CA GLY A 114 16.05 10.72 -8.55
C GLY A 114 17.21 10.94 -7.60
N LYS A 115 17.23 12.11 -6.97
CA LYS A 115 18.12 12.42 -5.84
C LYS A 115 18.09 11.36 -4.73
N TYR A 116 16.95 10.71 -4.49
CA TYR A 116 16.72 9.73 -3.42
C TYR A 116 16.19 8.39 -3.93
N ARG A 117 16.60 7.98 -5.14
CA ARG A 117 16.02 6.84 -5.87
C ARG A 117 16.00 5.50 -5.15
N ALA A 118 16.91 5.27 -4.20
CA ALA A 118 16.89 4.05 -3.38
C ALA A 118 15.59 3.93 -2.54
N TRP A 119 15.02 5.04 -2.06
CA TRP A 119 13.72 5.05 -1.40
C TRP A 119 12.58 4.74 -2.37
N ALA A 120 12.64 5.24 -3.60
CA ALA A 120 11.66 4.93 -4.63
C ALA A 120 11.68 3.45 -5.06
N VAL A 121 12.87 2.87 -5.18
CA VAL A 121 13.05 1.43 -5.43
C VAL A 121 12.48 0.59 -4.28
N THR A 122 12.74 1.00 -3.03
CA THR A 122 12.19 0.35 -1.83
C THR A 122 10.66 0.35 -1.85
N ALA A 123 10.06 1.50 -2.15
CA ALA A 123 8.60 1.65 -2.27
C ALA A 123 8.02 0.75 -3.36
N ALA A 124 8.61 0.75 -4.56
CA ALA A 124 8.13 -0.04 -5.69
C ALA A 124 8.16 -1.55 -5.39
N PHE A 125 9.16 -2.04 -4.65
CA PHE A 125 9.14 -3.41 -4.14
C PHE A 125 8.02 -3.64 -3.12
N GLY A 126 7.82 -2.70 -2.19
CA GLY A 126 6.73 -2.76 -1.22
C GLY A 126 5.35 -2.89 -1.89
N ASP A 127 5.15 -2.17 -2.99
CA ASP A 127 3.94 -2.20 -3.82
C ASP A 127 3.87 -3.40 -4.79
N ASN A 128 4.83 -4.33 -4.68
CA ASN A 128 4.94 -5.54 -5.49
C ASN A 128 5.12 -5.25 -7.00
N LEU A 129 5.71 -4.10 -7.35
CA LEU A 129 6.09 -3.72 -8.71
C LEU A 129 7.54 -4.12 -9.00
N ILE A 130 7.81 -5.43 -8.97
CA ILE A 130 9.17 -6.00 -9.05
C ILE A 130 9.94 -5.48 -10.28
N ASP A 131 9.35 -5.59 -11.48
CA ASP A 131 10.01 -5.17 -12.72
C ASP A 131 10.33 -3.66 -12.73
N SER A 132 9.42 -2.83 -12.21
CA SER A 132 9.61 -1.38 -12.09
C SER A 132 10.70 -1.02 -11.10
N ALA A 133 10.75 -1.71 -9.96
CA ALA A 133 11.77 -1.53 -8.93
C ALA A 133 13.17 -1.90 -9.49
N GLU A 134 13.29 -3.04 -10.17
CA GLU A 134 14.53 -3.47 -10.81
C GLU A 134 14.97 -2.48 -11.90
N GLN A 135 14.04 -2.00 -12.72
CA GLN A 135 14.34 -1.01 -13.77
C GLN A 135 14.85 0.31 -13.17
N ALA A 136 14.20 0.83 -12.13
CA ALA A 136 14.64 2.04 -11.42
C ALA A 136 16.01 1.85 -10.74
N ALA A 137 16.29 0.64 -10.22
CA ALA A 137 17.55 0.33 -9.56
C ALA A 137 18.77 0.27 -10.49
N LYS A 138 18.59 0.12 -11.82
CA LYS A 138 19.70 0.01 -12.79
C LYS A 138 20.67 1.19 -12.72
N THR A 139 20.19 2.39 -12.39
CA THR A 139 21.06 3.59 -12.27
C THR A 139 21.85 3.65 -10.97
N LEU A 140 21.54 2.80 -9.99
CA LEU A 140 22.17 2.80 -8.67
C LEU A 140 23.36 1.84 -8.57
N ALA A 141 23.62 1.03 -9.62
CA ALA A 141 24.71 0.04 -9.67
C ALA A 141 24.78 -0.88 -8.44
N LEU A 142 23.62 -1.28 -7.91
CA LEU A 142 23.51 -2.11 -6.71
C LEU A 142 23.92 -3.56 -6.98
N SER A 143 24.47 -4.21 -5.97
CA SER A 143 24.63 -5.66 -5.96
C SER A 143 23.27 -6.36 -5.85
N ALA A 144 23.18 -7.63 -6.24
CA ALA A 144 21.97 -8.42 -6.02
C ALA A 144 21.59 -8.53 -4.54
N VAL A 145 22.59 -8.53 -3.64
CA VAL A 145 22.38 -8.56 -2.19
C VAL A 145 21.74 -7.26 -1.71
N ASP A 146 22.22 -6.12 -2.19
CA ASP A 146 21.68 -4.82 -1.77
C ASP A 146 20.31 -4.54 -2.38
N LEU A 147 20.08 -4.98 -3.63
CA LEU A 147 18.76 -4.94 -4.24
C LEU A 147 17.75 -5.77 -3.44
N LYS A 148 18.16 -6.96 -2.97
CA LYS A 148 17.32 -7.78 -2.10
C LYS A 148 17.02 -7.10 -0.76
N LYS A 149 17.96 -6.38 -0.16
CA LYS A 149 17.70 -5.61 1.07
C LYS A 149 16.63 -4.53 0.86
N LEU A 150 16.66 -3.82 -0.28
CA LEU A 150 15.62 -2.85 -0.61
C LEU A 150 14.26 -3.51 -0.79
N ASN A 151 14.23 -4.69 -1.43
CA ASN A 151 13.01 -5.48 -1.54
C ASN A 151 12.47 -5.89 -0.17
N ASP A 152 13.29 -6.52 0.66
CA ASP A 152 12.90 -6.98 1.99
C ASP A 152 12.39 -5.80 2.85
N LEU A 153 13.07 -4.65 2.83
CA LEU A 153 12.64 -3.45 3.54
C LEU A 153 11.30 -2.92 3.02
N GLY A 154 11.14 -2.81 1.70
CA GLY A 154 9.90 -2.35 1.07
C GLY A 154 8.71 -3.23 1.45
N VAL A 155 8.89 -4.55 1.39
CA VAL A 155 7.88 -5.52 1.82
C VAL A 155 7.54 -5.35 3.30
N CYS A 156 8.53 -5.16 4.17
CA CYS A 156 8.29 -4.98 5.60
C CYS A 156 7.55 -3.67 5.92
N ILE A 157 7.86 -2.56 5.25
CA ILE A 157 7.15 -1.29 5.43
C ILE A 157 5.71 -1.43 4.93
N ASN A 158 5.48 -2.03 3.76
CA ASN A 158 4.14 -2.24 3.22
C ASN A 158 3.32 -3.18 4.12
N TYR A 159 3.93 -4.27 4.59
CA TYR A 159 3.36 -5.17 5.58
C TYR A 159 2.93 -4.43 6.86
N ASN A 160 3.78 -3.53 7.38
CA ASN A 160 3.42 -2.71 8.54
C ASN A 160 2.23 -1.79 8.26
N GLY A 161 1.89 -1.47 7.02
CA GLY A 161 0.69 -0.68 6.71
C GLY A 161 -0.63 -1.46 6.87
N TYR A 162 -0.60 -2.79 6.91
CA TYR A 162 -1.80 -3.62 7.01
C TYR A 162 -2.27 -3.79 8.46
N GLY A 163 -3.59 -3.77 8.67
CA GLY A 163 -4.25 -3.99 9.95
C GLY A 163 -5.73 -3.62 9.85
N ALA A 164 -6.53 -3.89 10.88
CA ALA A 164 -7.89 -3.35 10.98
C ALA A 164 -7.92 -1.98 11.67
N ASN A 165 -6.96 -1.72 12.55
CA ASN A 165 -6.77 -0.44 13.23
C ASN A 165 -5.27 -0.20 13.49
N LEU A 166 -4.89 1.01 13.92
CA LEU A 166 -3.48 1.37 14.21
C LEU A 166 -2.82 0.49 15.29
N GLY A 167 -3.59 -0.07 16.22
CA GLY A 167 -3.11 -0.96 17.27
C GLY A 167 -2.73 -2.36 16.78
N ASP A 168 -3.16 -2.77 15.58
CA ASP A 168 -2.67 -4.00 14.97
C ASP A 168 -1.23 -3.83 14.45
N LEU A 169 -0.80 -2.61 14.11
CA LEU A 169 0.48 -2.36 13.44
C LEU A 169 1.66 -2.45 14.41
N HIS A 170 2.86 -2.79 13.91
CA HIS A 170 4.06 -2.69 14.74
C HIS A 170 4.44 -1.24 15.01
N PHE A 171 4.22 -0.36 14.04
CA PHE A 171 4.44 1.07 14.14
C PHE A 171 3.26 1.82 13.55
N ALA A 172 2.81 2.87 14.25
CA ALA A 172 1.95 3.86 13.62
C ALA A 172 2.70 4.48 12.42
N PRO A 173 2.05 4.71 11.27
CA PRO A 173 2.75 5.15 10.06
C PRO A 173 3.47 6.50 10.20
N ASP A 174 2.93 7.41 11.00
CA ASP A 174 3.54 8.70 11.30
C ASP A 174 4.82 8.55 12.14
N ALA A 175 4.82 7.61 13.10
CA ALA A 175 5.99 7.26 13.88
C ALA A 175 7.04 6.58 13.00
N LEU A 176 6.65 5.63 12.15
CA LEU A 176 7.57 4.97 11.23
C LEU A 176 8.22 5.97 10.27
N TYR A 177 7.45 6.86 9.65
CA TYR A 177 7.99 7.93 8.80
C TYR A 177 9.08 8.75 9.52
N ARG A 178 8.85 9.13 10.80
CA ARG A 178 9.83 9.91 11.58
C ARG A 178 11.13 9.14 11.85
N GLU A 179 11.09 7.82 11.94
CA GLU A 179 12.28 6.97 12.05
C GLU A 179 13.04 6.85 10.72
N LEU A 180 12.37 7.02 9.57
CA LEU A 180 12.97 6.86 8.24
C LEU A 180 13.53 8.17 7.66
N VAL A 181 12.82 9.28 7.82
CA VAL A 181 13.17 10.57 7.17
C VAL A 181 14.56 11.15 7.52
N PRO A 182 15.21 10.83 8.67
CA PRO A 182 16.57 11.30 8.92
C PRO A 182 17.63 10.72 7.96
N TYR A 183 17.30 9.64 7.25
CA TYR A 183 18.26 8.87 6.45
C TYR A 183 18.11 9.17 4.96
N ALA A 184 19.18 9.69 4.34
CA ALA A 184 19.18 9.97 2.90
C ALA A 184 19.07 8.69 2.07
N SER A 185 19.47 7.56 2.64
CA SER A 185 19.43 6.24 2.02
C SER A 185 18.77 5.19 2.93
N PRO A 186 17.95 4.27 2.40
CA PRO A 186 17.43 3.13 3.17
C PRO A 186 18.56 2.24 3.72
N PHE A 187 19.74 2.21 3.09
CA PHE A 187 20.88 1.47 3.60
C PHE A 187 21.46 2.09 4.89
N GLU A 188 21.44 3.42 5.00
CA GLU A 188 21.85 4.12 6.22
C GLU A 188 20.86 3.83 7.34
N PHE A 189 19.54 3.89 7.06
CA PHE A 189 18.51 3.49 8.02
C PHE A 189 18.73 2.08 8.56
N MET A 190 18.93 1.09 7.67
CA MET A 190 19.15 -0.30 8.08
C MET A 190 20.45 -0.49 8.90
N ALA A 191 21.48 0.31 8.64
CA ALA A 191 22.76 0.23 9.32
C ALA A 191 22.74 0.90 10.71
N ASP A 192 22.11 2.08 10.80
CA ASP A 192 22.18 2.95 11.97
C ASP A 192 21.00 2.73 12.93
N ASN A 193 19.78 2.53 12.40
CA ASN A 193 18.58 2.29 13.20
C ASN A 193 18.19 0.80 13.22
N LYS A 194 19.15 -0.04 13.63
CA LYS A 194 18.98 -1.50 13.65
C LYS A 194 17.78 -1.97 14.45
N ALA A 195 17.48 -1.32 15.57
CA ALA A 195 16.37 -1.73 16.43
C ALA A 195 15.02 -1.65 15.72
N ILE A 196 14.77 -0.57 14.97
CA ILE A 196 13.52 -0.40 14.21
C ILE A 196 13.50 -1.33 13.00
N TYR A 197 14.62 -1.44 12.28
CA TYR A 197 14.73 -2.34 11.13
C TYR A 197 14.52 -3.82 11.52
N GLU A 198 15.18 -4.30 12.58
CA GLU A 198 15.02 -5.67 13.08
C GLU A 198 13.60 -5.94 13.54
N ARG A 199 12.95 -4.97 14.20
CA ARG A 199 11.54 -5.13 14.61
C ARG A 199 10.59 -5.27 13.41
N LEU A 200 10.80 -4.51 12.35
CA LEU A 200 10.04 -4.66 11.09
C LEU A 200 10.26 -6.05 10.49
N LEU A 201 11.52 -6.46 10.38
CA LEU A 201 11.90 -7.73 9.76
C LEU A 201 11.38 -8.94 10.54
N THR A 202 11.59 -8.96 11.86
CA THR A 202 11.13 -10.05 12.74
C THR A 202 9.61 -10.12 12.79
N GLY A 203 8.91 -8.98 12.88
CA GLY A 203 7.46 -8.95 12.84
C GLY A 203 6.89 -9.58 11.56
N TYR A 204 7.46 -9.20 10.41
CA TYR A 204 7.11 -9.81 9.13
C TYR A 204 7.43 -11.31 9.09
N SER A 205 8.64 -11.72 9.49
CA SER A 205 9.06 -13.12 9.39
C SER A 205 8.25 -14.05 10.28
N ASP A 206 7.92 -13.61 11.49
CA ASP A 206 7.15 -14.39 12.46
C ASP A 206 5.71 -14.58 11.97
N ASP A 207 5.08 -13.50 11.52
CA ASP A 207 3.72 -13.55 10.99
C ASP A 207 3.63 -14.38 9.69
N MET A 208 4.61 -14.27 8.80
CA MET A 208 4.68 -15.10 7.59
C MET A 208 4.88 -16.57 7.94
N ALA A 209 5.70 -16.89 8.94
CA ALA A 209 5.89 -18.27 9.39
C ALA A 209 4.59 -18.90 9.93
N LEU A 210 3.75 -18.10 10.59
CA LEU A 210 2.41 -18.51 11.01
C LEU A 210 1.47 -18.68 9.81
N ALA A 211 1.45 -17.71 8.89
CA ALA A 211 0.62 -17.75 7.68
C ALA A 211 0.88 -19.00 6.84
N LEU A 212 2.15 -19.36 6.63
CA LEU A 212 2.57 -20.54 5.86
C LEU A 212 2.15 -21.89 6.47
N GLN A 213 1.81 -21.92 7.76
CA GLN A 213 1.26 -23.11 8.42
C GLN A 213 -0.26 -23.23 8.25
N THR A 214 -0.92 -22.19 7.73
CA THR A 214 -2.37 -22.18 7.50
C THR A 214 -2.71 -23.11 6.35
N LYS A 215 -3.62 -24.06 6.62
CA LYS A 215 -4.18 -24.91 5.57
C LYS A 215 -5.28 -24.15 4.82
N PRO A 216 -5.44 -24.38 3.51
CA PRO A 216 -6.54 -23.77 2.78
C PRO A 216 -7.87 -24.29 3.33
N GLU A 217 -8.81 -23.37 3.53
CA GLU A 217 -10.21 -23.66 3.83
C GLU A 217 -10.89 -24.35 2.64
N TYR A 218 -10.51 -23.93 1.43
CA TYR A 218 -10.94 -24.55 0.19
C TYR A 218 -9.79 -24.60 -0.83
N GLN A 219 -9.67 -25.70 -1.55
CA GLN A 219 -8.67 -25.84 -2.60
C GLN A 219 -9.21 -26.64 -3.78
N ALA A 220 -9.07 -26.07 -4.97
CA ALA A 220 -9.31 -26.71 -6.26
C ALA A 220 -8.06 -26.56 -7.15
N ALA A 221 -8.16 -26.99 -8.42
CA ALA A 221 -7.05 -26.87 -9.36
C ALA A 221 -6.64 -25.41 -9.61
N ALA A 222 -7.62 -24.56 -9.94
CA ALA A 222 -7.41 -23.17 -10.35
C ALA A 222 -7.51 -22.14 -9.21
N VAL A 223 -8.05 -22.51 -8.04
CA VAL A 223 -8.24 -21.59 -6.91
C VAL A 223 -7.86 -22.19 -5.56
N ALA A 224 -7.42 -21.36 -4.62
CA ALA A 224 -7.31 -21.71 -3.21
C ALA A 224 -7.77 -20.56 -2.31
N VAL A 225 -8.46 -20.90 -1.22
CA VAL A 225 -9.01 -19.96 -0.24
C VAL A 225 -8.43 -20.28 1.13
N TYR A 226 -7.88 -19.26 1.78
CA TYR A 226 -7.28 -19.35 3.11
C TYR A 226 -8.07 -18.49 4.08
N LEU A 227 -8.48 -19.08 5.20
CA LEU A 227 -9.11 -18.36 6.30
C LEU A 227 -8.11 -18.22 7.45
N LEU A 228 -7.71 -16.99 7.76
CA LEU A 228 -6.79 -16.69 8.84
C LEU A 228 -7.54 -16.51 10.17
N PRO A 229 -6.91 -16.79 11.32
CA PRO A 229 -7.53 -16.59 12.64
C PRO A 229 -7.81 -15.10 12.94
N ASP A 230 -8.73 -14.85 13.87
CA ASP A 230 -9.10 -13.49 14.31
C ASP A 230 -8.08 -12.88 15.29
N VAL A 231 -6.91 -12.53 14.78
CA VAL A 231 -5.77 -12.01 15.56
C VAL A 231 -4.98 -10.98 14.77
N ALA A 232 -4.30 -10.05 15.46
CA ALA A 232 -3.61 -8.93 14.83
C ALA A 232 -2.63 -9.36 13.71
N TRP A 233 -1.84 -10.40 13.93
CA TRP A 233 -0.87 -10.89 12.94
C TRP A 233 -1.53 -11.32 11.62
N ALA A 234 -2.70 -11.95 11.69
CA ALA A 234 -3.45 -12.40 10.52
C ALA A 234 -3.95 -11.22 9.68
N ARG A 235 -4.37 -10.14 10.34
CA ARG A 235 -4.82 -8.91 9.68
C ARG A 235 -3.67 -8.17 9.01
N ARG A 236 -2.48 -8.16 9.63
CA ARG A 236 -1.26 -7.59 9.04
C ARG A 236 -0.78 -8.39 7.82
N ILE A 237 -0.70 -9.71 7.94
CA ILE A 237 -0.03 -10.54 6.92
C ILE A 237 -0.88 -10.81 5.67
N SER A 238 -2.20 -10.65 5.75
CA SER A 238 -3.17 -11.05 4.71
C SER A 238 -2.76 -10.66 3.28
N GLY A 239 -2.39 -9.38 3.08
CA GLY A 239 -1.99 -8.88 1.76
C GLY A 239 -0.70 -9.51 1.23
N VAL A 240 0.33 -9.61 2.07
CA VAL A 240 1.65 -10.13 1.67
C VAL A 240 1.64 -11.65 1.54
N PHE A 241 0.86 -12.35 2.38
CA PHE A 241 0.63 -13.78 2.23
C PHE A 241 -0.06 -14.11 0.89
N GLY A 242 -1.04 -13.29 0.48
CA GLY A 242 -1.64 -13.42 -0.85
C GLY A 242 -0.63 -13.30 -2.00
N ASN A 243 0.33 -12.38 -1.89
CA ASN A 243 1.42 -12.25 -2.88
C ASN A 243 2.34 -13.48 -2.88
N GLU A 244 2.74 -13.96 -1.69
CA GLU A 244 3.60 -15.14 -1.55
C GLU A 244 2.95 -16.39 -2.15
N LEU A 245 1.64 -16.59 -1.91
CA LEU A 245 0.87 -17.68 -2.51
C LEU A 245 0.86 -17.59 -4.05
N ALA A 246 0.61 -16.40 -4.61
CA ALA A 246 0.61 -16.19 -6.06
C ALA A 246 2.00 -16.47 -6.67
N ASN A 247 3.09 -16.05 -6.00
CA ASN A 247 4.45 -16.32 -6.45
C ASN A 247 4.79 -17.82 -6.41
N ARG A 248 4.35 -18.56 -5.39
CA ARG A 248 4.57 -20.02 -5.27
C ARG A 248 3.73 -20.84 -6.22
N SER A 249 2.59 -20.33 -6.67
CA SER A 249 1.67 -21.02 -7.58
C SER A 249 1.14 -20.05 -8.65
N PRO A 250 1.97 -19.69 -9.66
CA PRO A 250 1.68 -18.64 -10.63
C PRO A 250 0.40 -18.86 -11.47
N GLU A 251 -0.01 -20.12 -11.64
CA GLU A 251 -1.20 -20.50 -12.41
C GLU A 251 -2.50 -20.49 -11.59
N ARG A 252 -2.42 -20.26 -10.28
CA ARG A 252 -3.55 -20.37 -9.36
C ARG A 252 -3.97 -19.01 -8.83
N ALA A 253 -5.29 -18.79 -8.76
CA ALA A 253 -5.85 -17.64 -8.06
C ALA A 253 -5.94 -17.93 -6.56
N HIS A 254 -5.66 -16.93 -5.72
CA HIS A 254 -5.67 -17.07 -4.27
C HIS A 254 -6.60 -16.05 -3.63
N ALA A 255 -7.38 -16.49 -2.65
CA ALA A 255 -8.14 -15.62 -1.77
C ALA A 255 -7.67 -15.82 -0.31
N VAL A 256 -7.37 -14.74 0.37
CA VAL A 256 -7.02 -14.74 1.81
C VAL A 256 -8.09 -13.94 2.54
N LEU A 257 -8.69 -14.56 3.55
CA LEU A 257 -9.71 -13.97 4.40
C LEU A 257 -9.16 -13.71 5.79
N SER A 258 -9.41 -12.53 6.30
CA SER A 258 -9.08 -12.10 7.66
C SER A 258 -10.31 -11.44 8.30
N PHE A 259 -10.47 -11.61 9.61
CA PHE A 259 -11.57 -10.98 10.32
C PHE A 259 -11.39 -9.46 10.45
N THR A 260 -12.50 -8.74 10.29
CA THR A 260 -12.59 -7.31 10.63
C THR A 260 -13.06 -7.13 12.07
N GLU A 261 -12.94 -5.92 12.60
CA GLU A 261 -13.47 -5.57 13.93
C GLU A 261 -14.99 -5.71 14.04
N LYS A 262 -15.70 -5.74 12.92
CA LYS A 262 -17.16 -5.93 12.89
C LYS A 262 -17.56 -7.40 12.98
N GLY A 263 -16.59 -8.33 13.03
CA GLY A 263 -16.84 -9.77 13.05
C GLY A 263 -17.24 -10.35 11.68
N ASP A 264 -17.00 -9.61 10.60
CA ASP A 264 -17.14 -10.09 9.21
C ASP A 264 -15.76 -10.35 8.59
N TYR A 265 -15.72 -10.81 7.34
CA TYR A 265 -14.46 -11.03 6.62
C TYR A 265 -14.07 -9.85 5.74
N GLN A 266 -12.80 -9.51 5.80
CA GLN A 266 -12.11 -8.84 4.70
C GLN A 266 -11.49 -9.89 3.79
N VAL A 267 -11.66 -9.73 2.49
CA VAL A 267 -11.14 -10.66 1.47
C VAL A 267 -10.07 -9.96 0.63
N SER A 268 -8.92 -10.59 0.45
CA SER A 268 -7.89 -10.19 -0.51
C SER A 268 -7.75 -11.26 -1.59
N VAL A 269 -7.92 -10.87 -2.85
CA VAL A 269 -7.82 -11.76 -4.01
C VAL A 269 -6.58 -11.42 -4.83
N ARG A 270 -5.86 -12.45 -5.27
CA ARG A 270 -4.85 -12.39 -6.33
C ARG A 270 -5.26 -13.29 -7.46
N ALA A 271 -5.30 -12.73 -8.67
CA ALA A 271 -5.45 -13.51 -9.90
C ALA A 271 -4.17 -14.32 -10.17
N PRO A 272 -4.22 -15.36 -11.04
CA PRO A 272 -3.03 -16.04 -11.51
C PRO A 272 -2.05 -15.03 -12.13
N LEU A 273 -0.76 -15.17 -11.81
CA LEU A 273 0.29 -14.31 -12.35
C LEU A 273 0.46 -14.49 -13.87
N THR A 274 0.07 -15.64 -14.41
CA THR A 274 0.13 -15.94 -15.84
C THR A 274 -0.95 -15.23 -16.65
N ASN A 275 -2.05 -14.79 -16.03
CA ASN A 275 -3.18 -14.16 -16.71
C ASN A 275 -3.87 -13.09 -15.84
N LYS A 276 -3.08 -12.21 -15.18
CA LYS A 276 -3.40 -11.17 -14.15
C LYS A 276 -4.73 -10.40 -14.31
N THR A 277 -5.87 -11.09 -14.30
CA THR A 277 -7.18 -10.58 -14.69
C THR A 277 -8.31 -11.22 -13.87
N GLY A 278 -9.45 -10.53 -13.82
CA GLY A 278 -10.69 -11.05 -13.26
C GLY A 278 -10.87 -10.89 -11.75
N ALA A 279 -9.87 -10.41 -11.01
CA ALA A 279 -10.00 -10.21 -9.56
C ALA A 279 -10.98 -9.07 -9.24
N ASP A 280 -10.90 -7.99 -10.02
CA ASP A 280 -11.79 -6.83 -9.98
C ASP A 280 -13.24 -7.21 -10.27
N GLU A 281 -13.47 -7.96 -11.35
CA GLU A 281 -14.80 -8.44 -11.73
C GLU A 281 -15.42 -9.34 -10.65
N LEU A 282 -14.63 -10.26 -10.09
CA LEU A 282 -15.09 -11.11 -8.98
C LEU A 282 -15.47 -10.29 -7.76
N CYS A 283 -14.57 -9.41 -7.30
CA CYS A 283 -14.80 -8.68 -6.06
C CYS A 283 -15.95 -7.68 -6.22
N SER A 284 -16.09 -7.03 -7.39
CA SER A 284 -17.16 -6.08 -7.67
C SER A 284 -18.57 -6.72 -7.69
N ALA A 285 -18.66 -8.05 -7.79
CA ALA A 285 -19.93 -8.77 -7.64
C ALA A 285 -20.42 -8.86 -6.18
N PHE A 286 -19.57 -8.51 -5.21
CA PHE A 286 -19.90 -8.47 -3.79
C PHE A 286 -20.00 -7.03 -3.29
N PRO A 287 -20.90 -6.75 -2.33
CA PRO A 287 -20.96 -5.43 -1.70
C PRO A 287 -19.59 -5.02 -1.15
N THR A 288 -19.22 -3.76 -1.32
CA THR A 288 -17.92 -3.20 -0.88
C THR A 288 -16.68 -3.78 -1.57
N GLY A 289 -16.86 -4.59 -2.62
CA GLY A 289 -15.76 -5.12 -3.38
C GLY A 289 -15.32 -4.25 -4.55
N GLY A 290 -14.04 -4.38 -4.91
CA GLY A 290 -13.42 -3.65 -6.02
C GLY A 290 -11.91 -3.85 -6.05
N GLY A 291 -11.23 -3.20 -6.99
CA GLY A 291 -9.78 -3.26 -7.10
C GLY A 291 -9.29 -3.26 -8.54
N ARG A 292 -8.10 -3.81 -8.77
CA ARG A 292 -7.45 -3.91 -10.08
C ARG A 292 -7.59 -5.33 -10.63
N LYS A 293 -7.46 -5.48 -11.95
CA LYS A 293 -7.57 -6.76 -12.67
C LYS A 293 -6.82 -7.94 -12.03
N GLY A 294 -5.58 -7.72 -11.57
CA GLY A 294 -4.74 -8.75 -10.96
C GLY A 294 -4.85 -8.88 -9.43
N ALA A 295 -5.39 -7.86 -8.75
CA ALA A 295 -5.46 -7.79 -7.30
C ALA A 295 -6.63 -6.93 -6.86
N ALA A 296 -7.56 -7.53 -6.12
CA ALA A 296 -8.79 -6.89 -5.68
C ALA A 296 -9.17 -7.38 -4.27
N GLY A 297 -10.22 -6.80 -3.70
CA GLY A 297 -10.69 -7.24 -2.39
C GLY A 297 -12.12 -6.83 -2.10
N ILE A 298 -12.63 -7.37 -0.99
CA ILE A 298 -13.95 -7.08 -0.43
C ILE A 298 -13.72 -6.59 1.00
N ASN A 299 -14.26 -5.42 1.35
CA ASN A 299 -14.05 -4.84 2.68
C ASN A 299 -14.89 -5.53 3.75
N HIS A 300 -16.12 -5.93 3.41
CA HIS A 300 -17.08 -6.57 4.30
C HIS A 300 -17.81 -7.72 3.57
N LEU A 301 -17.41 -8.95 3.88
CA LEU A 301 -18.10 -10.18 3.48
C LEU A 301 -18.73 -10.84 4.73
N PRO A 302 -20.07 -10.90 4.82
CA PRO A 302 -20.75 -11.60 5.90
C PRO A 302 -20.29 -13.05 6.03
N LEU A 303 -20.21 -13.58 7.26
CA LEU A 303 -19.71 -14.94 7.51
C LEU A 303 -20.49 -16.00 6.71
N ASP A 304 -21.81 -15.87 6.65
CA ASP A 304 -22.72 -16.78 5.94
C ASP A 304 -22.57 -16.71 4.41
N ASN A 305 -21.89 -15.69 3.88
CA ASN A 305 -21.64 -15.53 2.44
C ASN A 305 -20.34 -16.20 1.98
N LEU A 306 -19.53 -16.78 2.87
CA LEU A 306 -18.29 -17.48 2.50
C LEU A 306 -18.52 -18.59 1.44
N PRO A 307 -19.53 -19.47 1.57
CA PRO A 307 -19.80 -20.49 0.55
C PRO A 307 -20.14 -19.90 -0.83
N ALA A 308 -20.90 -18.79 -0.85
CA ALA A 308 -21.24 -18.09 -2.09
C ALA A 308 -20.01 -17.44 -2.74
N PHE A 309 -19.12 -16.85 -1.93
CA PHE A 309 -17.84 -16.35 -2.41
C PHE A 309 -16.97 -17.44 -3.02
N ILE A 310 -16.79 -18.58 -2.34
CA ILE A 310 -16.00 -19.71 -2.85
C ILE A 310 -16.53 -20.20 -4.20
N THR A 311 -17.86 -20.31 -4.32
CA THR A 311 -18.52 -20.76 -5.56
C THR A 311 -18.26 -19.77 -6.71
N ALA A 312 -18.44 -18.46 -6.47
CA ALA A 312 -18.18 -17.42 -7.47
C ALA A 312 -16.69 -17.37 -7.86
N PHE A 313 -15.80 -17.55 -6.89
CA PHE A 313 -14.36 -17.53 -7.11
C PHE A 313 -13.91 -18.70 -8.00
N GLU A 314 -14.37 -19.91 -7.71
CA GLU A 314 -14.07 -21.06 -8.56
C GLU A 314 -14.64 -20.89 -9.98
N GLN A 315 -15.89 -20.44 -10.10
CA GLN A 315 -16.51 -20.20 -11.41
C GLN A 315 -15.74 -19.17 -12.25
N LYS A 316 -15.18 -18.14 -11.61
CA LYS A 316 -14.43 -17.09 -12.30
C LYS A 316 -13.13 -17.59 -12.94
N TYR A 317 -12.48 -18.57 -12.33
CA TYR A 317 -11.15 -19.04 -12.71
C TYR A 317 -11.12 -20.49 -13.22
N ARG A 318 -12.29 -21.08 -13.46
CA ARG A 318 -12.43 -22.41 -14.05
C ARG A 318 -12.03 -22.44 -15.52
#